data_AF-A0A6A3D4I6-F1
#
_entry.id   AF-A0A6A3D4I6-F1
#
_cell.length_a   1.000
_cell.length_b   1.000
_cell.length_c   1.000
_cell.angle_alpha   90.00
_cell.angle_beta   90.00
_cell.angle_gamma   90.00
#
_symmetry.space_group_name_H-M   'P 1'
#
loop_
_entity.id
_entity.type
_entity.pdbx_description
1 polymer ?
#
loop_
_entity_poly.entity_id
_entity_poly.type
_entity_poly.pdbx_seq_one_letter_code
_entity_poly.pdbx_strand_id
1 'polypeptide(L)'
;MSAKVSICESILRVLALLLTLAAAIVIGVNKQTEFLPIQFSPAFPVVDVAFKAKWHYLSALVYLMVANIAASAYAAISTLIVLATRTAEIGVAQTIIIFDVTVVGLLFSANGAALAVGIIGYKGNSHLQWNKVCNVFDNFCDRIAISIVMSLVASFAFIGLVALAVLSLQKRFAPRS
;
A
#
# COMPACT_ATOMS: atom_id res chain seq x y z
N MET A 1 -15.69 -17.64 -20.20
CA MET A 1 -15.34 -17.63 -18.76
C MET A 1 -16.63 -17.86 -17.98
N SER A 2 -16.62 -18.60 -16.87
CA SER A 2 -17.86 -18.79 -16.08
C SER A 2 -18.29 -17.45 -15.47
N ALA A 3 -19.59 -17.15 -15.47
CA ALA A 3 -20.14 -15.90 -14.93
C ALA A 3 -19.67 -15.63 -13.49
N LYS A 4 -19.52 -16.68 -12.69
CA LYS A 4 -19.00 -16.59 -11.31
C LYS A 4 -17.57 -16.02 -11.24
N VAL A 5 -16.68 -16.42 -12.16
CA VAL A 5 -15.29 -15.96 -12.18
C VAL A 5 -15.21 -14.47 -12.57
N SER A 6 -16.03 -14.05 -13.53
CA SER A 6 -16.15 -12.65 -13.96
C SER A 6 -16.62 -11.73 -12.84
N ILE A 7 -17.58 -12.19 -12.02
CA ILE A 7 -18.07 -11.47 -10.85
C ILE A 7 -16.98 -11.37 -9.77
N CYS A 8 -16.31 -12.48 -9.45
CA CYS A 8 -15.22 -12.49 -8.48
C CYS A 8 -14.08 -11.55 -8.87
N GLU A 9 -13.67 -11.54 -10.15
CA GLU A 9 -12.63 -10.64 -10.67
C GLU A 9 -13.04 -9.16 -10.50
N SER A 10 -14.29 -8.84 -10.83
CA SER A 10 -14.81 -7.48 -10.69
C SER A 10 -14.86 -7.02 -9.23
N ILE A 11 -15.31 -7.89 -8.31
CA ILE A 11 -15.33 -7.61 -6.87
C ILE A 11 -13.91 -7.38 -6.34
N LEU A 12 -12.95 -8.23 -6.71
CA LEU A 12 -11.55 -8.08 -6.27
C LEU A 12 -10.93 -6.77 -6.77
N ARG A 13 -11.21 -6.35 -8.02
CA ARG A 13 -10.72 -5.07 -8.55
C ARG A 13 -11.29 -3.87 -7.82
N VAL A 14 -12.60 -3.85 -7.58
CA VAL A 14 -13.24 -2.76 -6.83
C VAL A 14 -12.72 -2.71 -5.39
N LEU A 15 -12.57 -3.88 -4.75
CA LEU A 15 -12.00 -3.99 -3.42
C LEU A 15 -10.56 -3.45 -3.38
N ALA A 16 -9.70 -3.86 -4.32
CA ALA A 16 -8.32 -3.40 -4.41
C ALA A 16 -8.23 -1.88 -4.64
N LEU A 17 -9.10 -1.32 -5.48
CA LEU A 17 -9.20 0.12 -5.71
C LEU A 17 -9.57 0.88 -4.43
N LEU A 18 -10.60 0.43 -3.71
CA LEU A 18 -11.04 1.09 -2.49
C LEU A 18 -9.97 1.03 -1.39
N LEU A 19 -9.32 -0.12 -1.21
CA LEU A 19 -8.27 -0.31 -0.22
C LEU A 19 -7.02 0.52 -0.51
N THR A 20 -6.54 0.52 -1.76
CA THR A 20 -5.36 1.32 -2.15
C THR A 20 -5.63 2.82 -2.07
N LEU A 21 -6.84 3.25 -2.45
CA LEU A 21 -7.26 4.65 -2.30
C LEU A 21 -7.36 5.05 -0.83
N ALA A 22 -7.97 4.21 0.01
CA ALA A 22 -8.07 4.45 1.44
C ALA A 22 -6.68 4.52 2.09
N ALA A 23 -5.76 3.60 1.75
CA ALA A 23 -4.38 3.63 2.22
C ALA A 23 -3.67 4.94 1.82
N ALA A 24 -3.77 5.33 0.55
CA ALA A 24 -3.18 6.58 0.06
C ALA A 24 -3.73 7.81 0.79
N ILE A 25 -5.04 7.86 1.04
CA ILE A 25 -5.69 8.96 1.79
C ILE A 25 -5.21 8.97 3.23
N VAL A 26 -5.23 7.82 3.92
CA VAL A 26 -4.82 7.72 5.34
C VAL A 26 -3.38 8.23 5.52
N ILE A 27 -2.44 7.84 4.66
CA ILE A 27 -1.06 8.36 4.69
C ILE A 27 -1.03 9.84 4.31
N GLY A 28 -1.73 10.19 3.24
CA GLY A 28 -1.74 11.54 2.66
C GLY A 28 -2.47 12.59 3.50
N VAL A 29 -3.19 12.21 4.56
CA VAL A 29 -3.72 13.13 5.58
C VAL A 29 -2.96 13.07 6.89
N ASN A 30 -1.98 12.16 7.02
CA ASN A 30 -1.25 11.93 8.26
C ASN A 30 -0.19 13.02 8.55
N LYS A 31 -0.61 14.12 9.15
CA LYS A 31 0.30 15.15 9.69
C LYS A 31 0.19 15.14 11.21
N GLN A 32 1.30 14.95 11.91
CA GLN A 32 1.33 15.17 13.36
C GLN A 32 2.49 16.11 13.73
N THR A 33 2.22 17.08 14.60
CA THR A 33 3.22 18.00 15.15
C THR A 33 3.15 17.84 16.65
N GLU A 34 4.22 17.36 17.28
CA GLU A 34 4.32 17.23 18.73
C GLU A 34 5.43 18.14 19.23
N PHE A 35 5.23 18.75 20.39
CA PHE A 35 6.24 19.55 21.06
C PHE A 35 6.99 18.63 22.02
N LEU A 36 8.29 18.41 21.77
CA LEU A 36 9.13 17.69 22.72
C LEU A 36 9.98 18.69 23.52
N PRO A 37 9.96 18.60 24.86
CA PRO A 37 10.91 19.33 25.69
C PRO A 37 12.29 18.71 25.50
N ILE A 38 13.25 19.50 25.00
CA ILE A 38 14.67 19.11 25.00
C ILE A 38 15.44 19.98 25.99
N GLN A 39 16.18 19.31 26.86
CA GLN A 39 17.23 19.91 27.68
C GLN A 39 18.56 19.71 26.96
N PHE A 40 19.13 20.78 26.42
CA PHE A 40 20.42 20.74 25.71
C PHE A 40 21.61 20.49 26.65
N SER A 41 21.51 20.91 27.92
CA SER A 41 22.50 20.68 28.98
C SER A 41 21.88 21.08 30.33
N PRO A 42 22.34 20.54 31.48
CA PRO A 42 21.83 20.89 32.81
C PRO A 42 21.97 22.38 33.19
N ALA A 43 22.71 23.17 32.39
CA ALA A 43 22.88 24.62 32.58
C ALA A 43 21.88 25.49 31.78
N PHE A 44 21.05 24.90 30.91
CA PHE A 44 20.12 25.64 30.04
C PHE A 44 18.64 25.32 30.39
N PRO A 45 17.73 26.30 30.29
CA PRO A 45 16.29 26.07 30.49
C PRO A 45 15.73 25.09 29.45
N VAL A 46 14.71 24.33 29.85
CA VAL A 46 14.01 23.38 28.98
C VAL A 46 13.38 24.16 27.83
N VAL A 47 13.77 23.85 26.59
CA VAL A 47 13.17 24.47 25.40
C VAL A 47 12.25 23.46 24.75
N ASP A 48 10.97 23.79 24.67
CA ASP A 48 9.99 23.02 23.91
C ASP A 48 10.25 23.25 22.42
N VAL A 49 10.79 22.24 21.73
CA VAL A 49 10.90 22.32 20.27
C VAL A 49 9.79 21.49 19.63
N ALA A 50 9.14 22.10 18.64
CA ALA A 50 8.14 21.43 17.84
C ALA A 50 8.83 20.41 16.91
N PHE A 51 8.76 19.11 17.22
CA PHE A 51 9.11 18.06 16.27
C PHE A 51 7.92 17.77 15.38
N LYS A 52 8.07 18.10 14.10
CA LYS A 52 7.03 17.92 13.10
C LYS A 52 7.24 16.62 12.34
N ALA A 53 6.50 15.57 12.67
CA ALA A 53 6.47 14.33 11.91
C ALA A 53 5.47 14.47 10.74
N LYS A 54 6.00 14.71 9.53
CA LYS A 54 5.20 14.70 8.29
C LYS A 54 5.49 13.44 7.49
N TRP A 55 4.48 12.95 6.77
CA TRP A 55 4.61 11.84 5.82
C TRP A 55 5.76 12.04 4.80
N HIS A 56 6.06 13.28 4.40
CA HIS A 56 7.07 13.55 3.36
C HIS A 56 8.52 13.56 3.89
N TYR A 57 8.71 13.53 5.21
CA TYR A 57 10.07 13.43 5.78
C TYR A 57 10.61 12.01 5.78
N LEU A 58 9.74 11.00 5.67
CA LEU A 58 10.14 9.60 5.56
C LEU A 58 9.95 9.13 4.13
N SER A 59 11.06 8.91 3.41
CA SER A 59 11.04 8.41 2.02
C SER A 59 10.25 7.11 1.87
N ALA A 60 10.25 6.25 2.89
CA ALA A 60 9.46 5.01 2.89
C ALA A 60 7.94 5.27 2.88
N LEU A 61 7.45 6.29 3.60
CA LEU A 61 6.03 6.64 3.61
C LEU A 61 5.61 7.34 2.31
N VAL A 62 6.50 8.17 1.74
CA VAL A 62 6.29 8.74 0.41
C VAL A 62 6.21 7.63 -0.64
N TYR A 63 7.10 6.65 -0.60
CA TYR A 63 7.07 5.51 -1.51
C TYR A 63 5.78 4.70 -1.36
N LEU A 64 5.35 4.40 -0.13
CA LEU A 64 4.07 3.74 0.13
C LEU A 64 2.87 4.52 -0.40
N MET A 65 2.85 5.85 -0.22
CA MET A 65 1.80 6.72 -0.75
C MET A 65 1.76 6.67 -2.29
N VAL A 66 2.90 6.90 -2.95
CA VAL A 66 3.00 6.93 -4.42
C VAL A 66 2.64 5.56 -5.01
N ALA A 67 3.10 4.46 -4.40
CA ALA A 67 2.76 3.11 -4.83
C ALA A 67 1.25 2.83 -4.76
N ASN A 68 0.59 3.22 -3.67
CA ASN A 68 -0.87 3.04 -3.54
C ASN A 68 -1.66 3.94 -4.51
N ILE A 69 -1.19 5.15 -4.82
CA ILE A 69 -1.80 6.02 -5.85
C ILE A 69 -1.66 5.42 -7.24
N ALA A 70 -0.47 4.91 -7.59
CA ALA A 70 -0.25 4.25 -8.87
C ALA A 70 -1.12 2.99 -9.01
N ALA A 71 -1.21 2.18 -7.95
CA ALA A 71 -2.04 0.99 -7.91
C ALA A 71 -3.54 1.32 -8.04
N SER A 72 -4.03 2.38 -7.38
CA SER A 72 -5.44 2.78 -7.45
C SER A 72 -5.81 3.34 -8.83
N ALA A 73 -4.94 4.16 -9.43
CA ALA A 73 -5.11 4.65 -10.80
C ALA A 73 -5.16 3.48 -11.81
N TYR A 74 -4.24 2.53 -11.66
CA TYR A 74 -4.24 1.32 -12.48
C TYR A 74 -5.53 0.49 -12.30
N ALA A 75 -5.95 0.24 -11.05
CA ALA A 75 -7.17 -0.51 -10.75
C ALA A 75 -8.41 0.15 -11.38
N ALA A 76 -8.47 1.49 -11.37
CA ALA A 76 -9.57 2.25 -11.98
C ALA A 76 -9.61 2.04 -13.49
N ILE A 77 -8.45 2.23 -14.16
CA ILE A 77 -8.31 2.05 -15.60
C ILE A 77 -8.65 0.61 -16.00
N SER A 78 -8.10 -0.37 -15.30
CA SER A 78 -8.32 -1.80 -15.55
C SER A 78 -9.80 -2.18 -15.38
N THR A 79 -10.49 -1.63 -14.37
CA THR A 79 -11.93 -1.84 -14.17
C THR A 79 -12.76 -1.23 -15.29
N LEU A 80 -12.43 -0.02 -15.75
CA LEU A 80 -13.12 0.62 -16.87
C LEU A 80 -12.94 -0.17 -18.17
N ILE A 81 -11.73 -0.68 -18.43
CA ILE A 81 -11.47 -1.51 -19.61
C ILE A 81 -12.32 -2.78 -19.58
N VAL A 82 -12.38 -3.48 -18.45
CA VAL A 82 -13.19 -4.71 -18.34
C VAL A 82 -14.68 -4.45 -18.40
N LEU A 83 -15.16 -3.32 -17.90
CA LEU A 83 -16.57 -2.93 -18.04
C LEU A 83 -16.93 -2.56 -19.50
N ALA A 84 -16.02 -1.89 -20.21
CA ALA A 84 -16.20 -1.49 -21.60
C ALA A 84 -16.08 -2.68 -22.56
N THR A 85 -15.20 -3.64 -22.27
CA THR A 85 -14.95 -4.81 -23.12
C THR A 85 -15.68 -6.04 -22.60
N ARG A 86 -16.90 -6.30 -23.10
CA ARG A 86 -17.66 -7.54 -22.78
C ARG A 86 -16.93 -8.82 -23.19
N THR A 87 -16.03 -8.74 -24.17
CA THR A 87 -15.16 -9.84 -24.62
C THR A 87 -13.75 -9.28 -24.79
N ALA A 88 -12.92 -9.45 -23.76
CA ALA A 88 -11.51 -9.05 -23.85
C ALA A 88 -10.80 -9.89 -24.92
N GLU A 89 -10.17 -9.22 -25.89
CA GLU A 89 -9.22 -9.85 -26.80
C GLU A 89 -8.04 -10.42 -26.01
N ILE A 90 -7.44 -11.50 -26.51
CA ILE A 90 -6.37 -12.23 -25.81
C ILE A 90 -5.21 -11.29 -25.44
N GLY A 91 -4.86 -10.34 -26.31
CA GLY A 91 -3.80 -9.36 -26.05
C GLY A 91 -4.10 -8.37 -24.91
N VAL A 92 -5.35 -7.92 -24.79
CA VAL A 92 -5.78 -7.04 -23.70
C VAL A 92 -5.73 -7.77 -22.36
N ALA A 93 -6.21 -9.02 -22.33
CA ALA A 93 -6.17 -9.84 -21.12
C ALA A 93 -4.73 -10.12 -20.65
N GLN A 94 -3.81 -10.43 -21.57
CA GLN A 94 -2.39 -10.63 -21.22
C GLN A 94 -1.74 -9.36 -20.66
N THR A 95 -2.03 -8.20 -21.25
CA THR A 95 -1.49 -6.91 -20.80
C THR A 95 -1.96 -6.59 -19.38
N ILE A 96 -3.24 -6.82 -19.08
CA ILE A 96 -3.80 -6.65 -17.74
C ILE A 96 -3.07 -7.55 -16.73
N ILE A 97 -2.87 -8.82 -17.04
CA ILE A 97 -2.18 -9.77 -16.14
C ILE A 97 -0.74 -9.31 -15.82
N ILE A 98 0.01 -8.85 -16.82
CA ILE A 98 1.39 -8.38 -16.62
C ILE A 98 1.42 -7.18 -15.67
N PHE A 99 0.50 -6.23 -15.87
CA PHE A 99 0.39 -5.08 -14.98
C PHE A 99 -0.11 -5.47 -13.58
N ASP A 100 -1.07 -6.38 -13.45
CA ASP A 100 -1.54 -6.89 -12.16
C ASP A 100 -0.37 -7.47 -11.35
N VAL A 101 0.50 -8.28 -11.97
CA VAL A 101 1.72 -8.83 -11.33
C VAL A 101 2.71 -7.72 -10.96
N THR A 102 2.89 -6.72 -11.83
CA THR A 102 3.79 -5.59 -11.57
C THR A 102 3.33 -4.77 -10.37
N VAL A 103 2.01 -4.55 -10.24
CA VAL A 103 1.41 -3.84 -9.11
C VAL A 103 1.55 -4.62 -7.81
N VAL A 104 1.44 -5.95 -7.83
CA VAL A 104 1.75 -6.80 -6.66
C VAL A 104 3.18 -6.52 -6.19
N GLY A 105 4.16 -6.60 -7.10
CA GLY A 105 5.56 -6.35 -6.76
C GLY A 105 5.78 -4.96 -6.15
N LEU A 106 5.19 -3.93 -6.76
CA LEU A 106 5.26 -2.55 -6.31
C LEU A 106 4.64 -2.34 -4.91
N LEU A 107 3.50 -2.95 -4.62
CA LEU A 107 2.86 -2.82 -3.32
C LEU A 107 3.62 -3.58 -2.23
N PHE A 108 4.10 -4.79 -2.50
CA PHE A 108 4.89 -5.54 -1.51
C PHE A 108 6.23 -4.87 -1.19
N SER A 109 6.93 -4.32 -2.19
CA SER A 109 8.18 -3.58 -1.95
C SER A 109 7.92 -2.33 -1.10
N ALA A 110 6.84 -1.59 -1.39
CA ALA A 110 6.49 -0.39 -0.65
C ALA A 110 6.04 -0.70 0.80
N ASN A 111 5.23 -1.74 0.98
CA ASN A 111 4.84 -2.22 2.31
C ASN A 111 6.06 -2.69 3.11
N GLY A 112 7.00 -3.42 2.49
CA GLY A 112 8.24 -3.84 3.14
C GLY A 112 9.10 -2.67 3.62
N ALA A 113 9.27 -1.65 2.78
CA ALA A 113 10.00 -0.43 3.16
C ALA A 113 9.32 0.32 4.31
N ALA A 114 8.00 0.49 4.25
CA ALA A 114 7.24 1.16 5.30
C ALA A 114 7.23 0.38 6.61
N LEU A 115 7.11 -0.95 6.56
CA LEU A 115 7.22 -1.82 7.73
C LEU A 115 8.60 -1.75 8.38
N ALA A 116 9.67 -1.79 7.59
CA ALA A 116 11.03 -1.70 8.11
C ALA A 116 11.23 -0.38 8.89
N VAL A 117 10.82 0.75 8.30
CA VAL A 117 10.90 2.05 8.98
C VAL A 117 9.95 2.14 10.17
N GLY A 118 8.75 1.56 10.07
CA GLY A 118 7.79 1.49 11.18
C GLY A 118 8.32 0.71 12.38
N ILE A 119 8.97 -0.44 12.15
CA ILE A 119 9.59 -1.26 13.21
C ILE A 119 10.74 -0.49 13.88
N ILE A 120 11.59 0.18 13.09
CA ILE A 120 12.66 1.02 13.63
C ILE A 120 12.06 2.17 14.46
N GLY A 121 10.98 2.80 14.00
CA GLY A 121 10.27 3.84 14.74
C GLY A 121 9.63 3.36 16.05
N TYR A 122 9.16 2.11 16.09
CA TYR A 122 8.52 1.51 17.26
C TYR A 122 9.53 0.98 18.29
N LYS A 123 10.51 0.19 17.85
CA LYS A 123 11.51 -0.43 18.73
C LYS A 123 12.64 0.52 19.10
N GLY A 124 12.99 1.46 18.21
CA GLY A 124 14.22 2.24 18.29
C GLY A 124 15.45 1.38 17.99
N ASN A 125 16.61 2.02 17.82
CA ASN A 125 17.89 1.35 17.71
C ASN A 125 18.99 2.20 18.38
N SER A 126 19.49 1.75 19.53
CA SER A 126 20.53 2.45 20.29
C SER A 126 21.85 2.56 19.53
N HIS A 127 22.20 1.56 18.72
CA HIS A 127 23.42 1.55 17.92
C HIS A 127 23.43 2.63 16.83
N LEU A 128 22.27 3.05 16.35
CA LEU A 128 22.11 4.11 15.34
C LEU A 128 21.56 5.41 15.95
N GLN A 129 21.54 5.51 17.29
CA GLN A 129 20.91 6.62 18.04
C GLN A 129 19.46 6.93 17.60
N TRP A 130 18.74 5.92 17.08
CA TRP A 130 17.35 6.08 16.67
C TRP A 130 16.45 5.89 17.88
N ASN A 131 15.91 6.98 18.40
CA ASN A 131 15.04 6.93 19.57
C ASN A 131 13.61 6.47 19.21
N LYS A 132 12.86 5.92 20.16
CA LYS A 132 11.49 5.42 19.92
C LYS A 132 10.56 6.58 19.56
N VAL A 133 10.20 6.71 18.28
CA VAL A 133 9.36 7.80 17.75
C VAL A 133 7.88 7.52 18.00
N CYS A 134 7.45 6.27 17.85
CA CYS A 134 6.02 5.93 18.01
C CYS A 134 5.50 6.08 19.44
N ASN A 135 6.38 6.09 20.45
CA ASN A 135 5.97 6.35 21.84
C ASN A 135 5.60 7.83 22.08
N VAL A 136 6.04 8.72 21.20
CA VAL A 136 5.72 10.15 21.21
C VAL A 136 4.57 10.46 20.25
N PHE A 137 4.62 9.87 19.04
CA PHE A 137 3.67 10.11 17.96
C PHE A 137 2.77 8.90 17.73
N ASP A 138 2.05 8.48 18.77
CA ASP A 138 1.27 7.24 18.76
C ASP A 138 0.19 7.24 17.66
N ASN A 139 -0.63 8.29 17.62
CA ASN A 139 -1.67 8.47 16.59
C ASN A 139 -1.13 8.45 15.15
N PHE A 140 0.05 9.02 14.89
CA PHE A 140 0.69 9.02 13.58
C PHE A 140 1.16 7.62 13.21
N CYS A 141 1.76 6.89 14.15
CA CYS A 141 2.19 5.52 13.93
C CYS A 141 1.01 4.56 13.75
N ASP A 142 -0.08 4.73 14.49
CA ASP A 142 -1.31 3.96 14.30
C ASP A 142 -1.91 4.17 12.92
N ARG A 143 -1.98 5.42 12.45
CA ARG A 143 -2.45 5.72 11.08
C ARG A 143 -1.57 5.10 10.00
N ILE A 144 -0.25 5.10 10.19
CA ILE A 144 0.68 4.41 9.29
C ILE A 144 0.42 2.91 9.31
N ALA A 145 0.30 2.30 10.49
CA ALA A 145 0.04 0.87 10.63
C ALA A 145 -1.26 0.46 9.96
N ILE A 146 -2.35 1.21 10.19
CA ILE A 146 -3.64 1.01 9.53
C ILE A 146 -3.48 1.08 8.01
N SER A 147 -2.75 2.08 7.50
CA SER A 147 -2.53 2.19 6.06
C SER A 147 -1.71 1.05 5.46
N ILE A 148 -0.68 0.57 6.19
CA ILE A 148 0.11 -0.59 5.76
C ILE A 148 -0.79 -1.81 5.68
N VAL A 149 -1.64 -2.05 6.70
CA VAL A 149 -2.58 -3.16 6.70
C VAL A 149 -3.54 -3.07 5.51
N MET A 150 -4.13 -1.90 5.24
CA MET A 150 -5.01 -1.69 4.08
C MET A 150 -4.28 -2.00 2.75
N SER A 151 -3.04 -1.51 2.59
CA SER A 151 -2.23 -1.75 1.40
C SER A 151 -1.83 -3.23 1.25
N LEU A 152 -1.58 -3.92 2.36
CA LEU A 152 -1.28 -5.35 2.37
C LEU A 152 -2.50 -6.19 1.95
N VAL A 153 -3.69 -5.88 2.48
CA VAL A 153 -4.94 -6.53 2.06
C VAL A 153 -5.21 -6.28 0.57
N ALA A 154 -4.95 -5.07 0.07
CA ALA A 154 -5.03 -4.79 -1.36
C ALA A 154 -4.04 -5.62 -2.19
N SER A 155 -2.81 -5.80 -1.70
CA SER A 155 -1.78 -6.63 -2.36
C SER A 155 -2.25 -8.07 -2.52
N PHE A 156 -2.90 -8.64 -1.49
CA PHE A 156 -3.51 -9.97 -1.57
C PHE A 156 -4.70 -10.03 -2.54
N ALA A 157 -5.50 -8.96 -2.65
CA ALA A 157 -6.54 -8.88 -3.66
C ALA A 157 -5.97 -8.93 -5.09
N PHE A 158 -4.86 -8.22 -5.36
CA PHE A 158 -4.17 -8.31 -6.65
C PHE A 158 -3.57 -9.70 -6.91
N ILE A 159 -3.00 -10.36 -5.88
CA ILE A 159 -2.58 -11.77 -6.01
C ILE A 159 -3.77 -12.66 -6.41
N GLY A 160 -4.93 -12.46 -5.79
CA GLY A 160 -6.15 -13.18 -6.15
C GLY A 160 -6.58 -12.97 -7.60
N LEU A 161 -6.44 -11.74 -8.13
CA LEU A 161 -6.70 -11.44 -9.56
C LEU A 161 -5.77 -12.22 -10.47
N VAL A 162 -4.46 -12.20 -10.18
CA VAL A 162 -3.45 -12.97 -10.93
C VAL A 162 -3.75 -14.46 -10.87
N ALA A 163 -4.10 -15.00 -9.70
CA ALA A 163 -4.44 -16.41 -9.53
C ALA A 163 -5.68 -16.80 -10.36
N LEU A 164 -6.75 -16.00 -10.33
CA LEU A 164 -7.93 -16.23 -11.15
C LEU A 164 -7.60 -16.19 -12.65
N ALA A 165 -6.75 -15.25 -13.07
CA ALA A 165 -6.32 -15.14 -14.45
C ALA A 165 -5.53 -16.38 -14.91
N VAL A 166 -4.55 -16.84 -14.12
CA VAL A 166 -3.78 -18.05 -14.40
C VAL A 166 -4.68 -19.28 -14.47
N LEU A 167 -5.61 -19.46 -13.52
CA LEU A 167 -6.56 -20.56 -13.54
C LEU A 167 -7.48 -20.51 -14.78
N SER A 168 -7.87 -19.32 -15.22
CA SER A 168 -8.68 -19.14 -16.43
C SER A 168 -7.91 -19.52 -17.70
N LEU A 169 -6.61 -19.22 -17.76
CA LEU A 169 -5.72 -19.61 -18.85
C LEU A 169 -5.52 -21.12 -18.87
N GLN A 170 -5.21 -21.73 -17.72
CA GLN A 170 -5.05 -23.18 -17.62
C GLN A 170 -6.29 -23.94 -18.09
N LYS A 171 -7.50 -23.48 -17.73
CA LYS A 171 -8.76 -24.08 -18.21
C LYS A 171 -8.97 -23.95 -19.72
N ARG A 172 -8.37 -22.95 -20.37
CA ARG A 172 -8.41 -22.81 -21.84
C ARG A 172 -7.42 -23.75 -22.53
N PHE A 173 -6.26 -24.00 -21.92
CA PHE A 173 -5.20 -24.84 -22.49
C PHE A 173 -5.28 -26.33 -22.06
N ALA A 174 -6.05 -26.66 -21.03
CA ALA A 174 -6.27 -28.06 -20.65
C ALA A 174 -6.94 -28.83 -21.80
N PRO A 175 -6.37 -29.95 -22.27
CA PRO A 175 -6.99 -30.76 -23.30
C PRO A 175 -8.35 -31.27 -22.82
N ARG A 176 -9.39 -31.12 -23.63
CA ARG A 176 -10.66 -31.81 -23.41
C ARG A 176 -10.41 -33.31 -23.62
N SER A 177 -10.24 -34.06 -22.54
CA SER A 177 -10.36 -35.53 -22.55
C SER A 177 -11.83 -35.91 -22.49
#